data_AF-A0A833LK58-F1
#
_entry.id   AF-A0A833LK58-F1
#
_cell.length_a   1.000
_cell.length_b   1.000
_cell.length_c   1.000
_cell.angle_alpha   90.00
_cell.angle_beta   90.00
_cell.angle_gamma   90.00
#
_symmetry.space_group_name_H-M   'P 1'
#
loop_
_entity.id
_entity.type
_entity.pdbx_description
1 polymer ?
#
loop_
_entity_poly.entity_id
_entity_poly.type
_entity_poly.pdbx_seq_one_letter_code
_entity_poly.pdbx_strand_id
1 'polypeptide(L)'
;MEFAEFLVRGALLGVTYGLIACPIALIYVTSGTVDLAIGAYVVLAAATAFALPGAAGMLAAIGAAMVAAAIVGVLSSLLTRRYKGDRLIVILASFGFAIMVESFVLAVYGKDPFVRHSGAAPVEFLGMLVNRQSLISAAIGLVLAASVYLLLHRTALGRQMRAGADNARGAAIAGIPVQRVQFATFVLAGALAGIAGVMTLHGAGLMFSSAVPLTITSLGGAIMFGLNRPLHAFL
;
A
#
# COMPACT_ATOMS: atom_id res chain seq x y z
N MET A 1 -30.99 -11.39 7.35
CA MET A 1 -29.92 -11.85 6.44
C MET A 1 -29.20 -10.69 5.78
N GLU A 2 -29.93 -9.70 5.22
CA GLU A 2 -29.32 -8.53 4.55
C GLU A 2 -28.34 -7.72 5.42
N PHE A 3 -28.67 -7.44 6.69
CA PHE A 3 -27.75 -6.71 7.59
C PHE A 3 -26.41 -7.44 7.82
N ALA A 4 -26.44 -8.76 7.93
CA ALA A 4 -25.23 -9.58 8.09
C ALA A 4 -24.37 -9.55 6.81
N GLU A 5 -25.00 -9.58 5.64
CA GLU A 5 -24.30 -9.43 4.35
C GLU A 5 -23.65 -8.04 4.22
N PHE A 6 -24.33 -6.97 4.64
CA PHE A 6 -23.74 -5.62 4.66
C PHE A 6 -22.52 -5.52 5.58
N LEU A 7 -22.58 -6.13 6.77
CA LEU A 7 -21.44 -6.18 7.69
C LEU A 7 -20.25 -6.93 7.07
N VAL A 8 -20.49 -8.08 6.44
CA VAL A 8 -19.44 -8.87 5.78
C VAL A 8 -18.83 -8.11 4.62
N ARG A 9 -19.65 -7.51 3.75
CA ARG A 9 -19.15 -6.69 2.62
C ARG A 9 -18.36 -5.47 3.10
N GLY A 10 -18.83 -4.81 4.15
CA GLY A 10 -18.13 -3.70 4.81
C GLY A 10 -16.77 -4.12 5.36
N ALA A 11 -16.70 -5.27 6.05
CA ALA A 11 -15.45 -5.82 6.56
C ALA A 11 -14.45 -6.14 5.43
N LEU A 12 -14.92 -6.74 4.33
CA LEU A 12 -14.07 -7.07 3.17
C LEU A 12 -13.52 -5.81 2.47
N LEU A 13 -14.32 -4.75 2.36
CA LEU A 13 -13.84 -3.45 1.89
C LEU A 13 -12.81 -2.86 2.86
N GLY A 14 -13.07 -2.96 4.17
CA GLY A 14 -12.14 -2.56 5.23
C GLY A 14 -10.76 -3.20 5.08
N VAL A 15 -10.69 -4.51 4.80
CA VAL A 15 -9.40 -5.18 4.58
C VAL A 15 -8.66 -4.65 3.35
N THR A 16 -9.40 -4.28 2.30
CA THR A 16 -8.79 -3.74 1.07
C THR A 16 -8.16 -2.36 1.32
N TYR A 17 -8.84 -1.49 2.07
CA TYR A 17 -8.25 -0.21 2.48
C TYR A 17 -7.15 -0.39 3.55
N GLY A 18 -7.27 -1.39 4.43
CA GLY A 18 -6.24 -1.75 5.40
C GLY A 18 -4.93 -2.20 4.75
N LEU A 19 -5.02 -2.92 3.63
CA LEU A 19 -3.87 -3.29 2.79
C LEU A 19 -3.13 -2.07 2.25
N ILE A 20 -3.85 -1.02 1.84
CA ILE A 20 -3.27 0.23 1.36
C ILE A 20 -2.77 1.10 2.53
N ALA A 21 -3.42 1.02 3.69
CA ALA A 21 -3.01 1.69 4.92
C ALA A 21 -1.67 1.17 5.48
N CYS A 22 -1.36 -0.12 5.28
CA CYS A 22 -0.11 -0.73 5.74
C CYS A 22 1.17 -0.03 5.27
N PRO A 23 1.41 0.20 3.96
CA PRO A 23 2.59 0.91 3.50
C PRO A 23 2.62 2.37 3.96
N ILE A 24 1.46 3.02 4.15
CA ILE A 24 1.36 4.37 4.73
C ILE A 24 1.91 4.37 6.16
N ALA A 25 1.43 3.45 6.99
CA ALA A 25 1.90 3.31 8.37
C ALA A 25 3.39 2.96 8.42
N LEU A 26 3.84 2.06 7.54
CA LEU A 26 5.25 1.65 7.49
C LEU A 26 6.17 2.83 7.15
N ILE A 27 5.83 3.65 6.16
CA ILE A 27 6.62 4.86 5.85
C ILE A 27 6.60 5.82 7.03
N TYR A 28 5.42 6.09 7.58
CA TYR A 28 5.26 7.02 8.71
C TYR A 28 6.12 6.63 9.92
N VAL A 29 6.14 5.34 10.28
CA VAL A 29 6.94 4.78 11.40
C VAL A 29 8.45 4.92 11.19
N THR A 30 8.92 5.41 10.04
CA THR A 30 10.37 5.53 9.75
C THR A 30 10.81 6.92 9.32
N SER A 31 9.96 7.65 8.62
CA SER A 31 10.24 9.01 8.15
C SER A 31 9.65 10.07 9.08
N GLY A 32 8.64 9.72 9.89
CA GLY A 32 7.83 10.69 10.64
C GLY A 32 6.96 11.58 9.75
N THR A 33 6.83 11.26 8.46
CA THR A 33 6.06 12.00 7.46
C THR A 33 5.20 11.04 6.64
N VAL A 34 4.04 11.51 6.19
CA VAL A 34 3.16 10.74 5.30
C VAL A 34 3.61 10.93 3.85
N ASP A 35 3.70 9.85 3.10
CA ASP A 35 3.88 9.90 1.64
C ASP A 35 2.49 9.88 0.98
N LEU A 36 2.09 10.99 0.35
CA LEU A 36 0.80 11.10 -0.31
C LEU A 36 0.75 10.38 -1.67
N ALA A 37 1.90 9.93 -2.19
CA ALA A 37 1.96 9.24 -3.47
C ALA A 37 1.56 7.77 -3.38
N ILE A 38 1.36 7.17 -2.20
CA ILE A 38 1.12 5.73 -2.04
C ILE A 38 -0.06 5.22 -2.90
N GLY A 39 -1.15 5.98 -3.02
CA GLY A 39 -2.25 5.62 -3.92
C GLY A 39 -1.82 5.56 -5.38
N ALA A 40 -0.87 6.39 -5.83
CA ALA A 40 -0.29 6.31 -7.17
C ALA A 40 0.57 5.05 -7.35
N TYR A 41 1.18 4.52 -6.29
CA TYR A 41 1.93 3.26 -6.33
C TYR A 41 0.96 2.10 -6.56
N VAL A 42 -0.17 2.11 -5.85
CA VAL A 42 -1.25 1.12 -5.98
C VAL A 42 -1.85 1.16 -7.38
N VAL A 43 -2.08 2.36 -7.93
CA VAL A 43 -2.60 2.55 -9.29
C VAL A 43 -1.62 2.05 -10.35
N LEU A 44 -0.33 2.39 -10.24
CA LEU A 44 0.69 1.87 -11.16
C LEU A 44 0.84 0.35 -11.07
N ALA A 45 0.78 -0.21 -9.85
CA ALA A 45 0.79 -1.64 -9.61
C ALA A 45 -0.40 -2.34 -10.26
N ALA A 46 -1.60 -1.77 -10.15
CA ALA A 46 -2.79 -2.28 -10.81
C ALA A 46 -2.67 -2.20 -12.34
N ALA A 47 -2.15 -1.09 -12.88
CA ALA A 47 -1.94 -0.92 -14.31
C ALA A 47 -0.97 -1.97 -14.89
N THR A 48 0.16 -2.17 -14.21
CA THR A 48 1.17 -3.17 -14.61
C THR A 48 0.65 -4.60 -14.49
N ALA A 49 -0.10 -4.91 -13.42
CA ALA A 49 -0.75 -6.21 -13.29
C ALA A 49 -1.82 -6.46 -14.36
N PHE A 50 -2.51 -5.41 -14.81
CA PHE A 50 -3.47 -5.53 -15.91
C PHE A 50 -2.80 -5.77 -17.26
N ALA A 51 -1.63 -5.17 -17.52
CA ALA A 51 -0.91 -5.35 -18.77
C ALA A 51 -0.48 -6.81 -19.05
N LEU A 52 -0.40 -7.66 -18.01
CA LEU A 52 -0.04 -9.07 -18.14
C LEU A 52 -1.29 -9.98 -18.04
N PRO A 53 -1.92 -10.41 -19.15
CA PRO A 53 -2.98 -11.41 -19.13
C PRO A 53 -2.42 -12.85 -19.03
N GLY A 54 -2.97 -13.68 -18.12
CA GLY A 54 -2.75 -15.15 -18.11
C GLY A 54 -2.72 -15.82 -16.73
N ALA A 55 -3.20 -17.07 -16.62
CA ALA A 55 -3.26 -17.85 -15.37
C ALA A 55 -1.88 -18.32 -14.87
N ALA A 56 -0.96 -18.67 -15.77
CA ALA A 56 0.46 -18.87 -15.43
C ALA A 56 1.18 -17.55 -15.10
N GLY A 57 0.53 -16.40 -15.34
CA GLY A 57 1.05 -15.05 -15.20
C GLY A 57 0.60 -14.31 -13.94
N MET A 58 -0.21 -14.87 -13.04
CA MET A 58 -0.64 -14.15 -11.82
C MET A 58 0.55 -13.87 -10.88
N LEU A 59 1.44 -14.84 -10.69
CA LEU A 59 2.67 -14.65 -9.92
C LEU A 59 3.62 -13.66 -10.61
N ALA A 60 3.70 -13.71 -11.95
CA ALA A 60 4.47 -12.76 -12.74
C ALA A 60 3.88 -11.33 -12.66
N ALA A 61 2.55 -11.19 -12.65
CA ALA A 61 1.85 -9.93 -12.50
C ALA A 61 2.04 -9.35 -11.10
N ILE A 62 1.97 -10.18 -10.05
CA ILE A 62 2.30 -9.76 -8.68
C ILE A 62 3.76 -9.31 -8.61
N GLY A 63 4.70 -10.10 -9.16
CA GLY A 63 6.12 -9.74 -9.19
C GLY A 63 6.39 -8.43 -9.94
N ALA A 64 5.81 -8.25 -11.12
CA ALA A 64 5.94 -7.03 -11.92
C ALA A 64 5.33 -5.82 -11.20
N ALA A 65 4.15 -5.97 -10.59
CA ALA A 65 3.50 -4.91 -9.83
C ALA A 65 4.30 -4.51 -8.58
N MET A 66 4.86 -5.48 -7.86
CA MET A 66 5.75 -5.23 -6.73
C MET A 66 7.01 -4.47 -7.16
N VAL A 67 7.63 -4.88 -8.28
CA VAL A 67 8.83 -4.21 -8.80
C VAL A 67 8.50 -2.78 -9.26
N ALA A 68 7.41 -2.59 -10.01
CA ALA A 68 7.00 -1.28 -10.48
C ALA A 68 6.72 -0.31 -9.31
N ALA A 69 5.95 -0.75 -8.31
CA ALA A 69 5.66 0.05 -7.13
C ALA A 69 6.90 0.27 -6.25
N ALA A 70 7.82 -0.70 -6.17
CA ALA A 70 9.10 -0.52 -5.48
C ALA A 70 9.99 0.52 -6.17
N ILE A 71 10.01 0.59 -7.50
CA ILE A 71 10.72 1.64 -8.25
C ILE A 71 10.16 3.02 -7.91
N VAL A 72 8.83 3.16 -7.85
CA VAL A 72 8.19 4.41 -7.41
C VAL A 72 8.58 4.75 -5.97
N GLY A 73 8.67 3.74 -5.09
CA GLY A 73 9.19 3.90 -3.73
C GLY A 73 10.63 4.41 -3.68
N VAL A 74 11.51 3.87 -4.52
CA VAL A 74 12.88 4.36 -4.67
C VAL A 74 12.88 5.84 -5.06
N LEU A 75 12.10 6.21 -6.08
CA LEU A 75 11.99 7.60 -6.54
C LEU A 75 11.46 8.54 -5.45
N SER A 76 10.41 8.13 -4.72
CA SER A 76 9.87 8.91 -3.61
C SER A 76 10.86 9.05 -2.46
N SER A 77 11.66 8.02 -2.18
CA SER A 77 12.72 8.07 -1.16
C SER A 77 13.80 9.10 -1.52
N LEU A 78 14.16 9.20 -2.81
CA LEU A 78 15.12 10.17 -3.33
C LEU A 78 14.56 11.59 -3.22
N LEU A 79 13.27 11.76 -3.55
CA LEU A 79 12.57 13.03 -3.44
C LEU A 79 12.52 13.49 -1.98
N THR A 80 12.09 12.62 -1.07
CA THR A 80 12.05 12.89 0.37
C THR A 80 13.44 13.21 0.93
N ARG A 81 14.48 12.53 0.44
CA ARG A 81 15.87 12.79 0.85
C ARG A 81 16.33 14.20 0.46
N ARG A 82 15.87 14.75 -0.65
CA ARG A 82 16.27 16.07 -1.14
C ARG A 82 15.72 17.22 -0.29
N TYR A 83 14.59 17.00 0.38
CA TYR A 83 13.81 18.03 1.09
C TYR A 83 13.70 17.80 2.61
N LYS A 84 14.65 17.06 3.21
CA LYS A 84 14.67 16.66 4.64
C LYS A 84 14.54 17.80 5.69
N GLY A 85 14.56 19.07 5.27
CA GLY A 85 14.48 20.24 6.15
C GLY A 85 13.07 20.67 6.53
N ASP A 86 12.06 20.40 5.69
CA ASP A 86 10.69 20.88 5.91
C ASP A 86 9.66 19.79 5.58
N ARG A 87 8.87 19.43 6.59
CA ARG A 87 7.83 18.39 6.48
C ARG A 87 6.76 18.77 5.47
N LEU A 88 6.39 20.06 5.38
CA LEU A 88 5.39 20.53 4.42
C LEU A 88 5.89 20.36 3.00
N ILE A 89 7.17 20.66 2.75
CA ILE A 89 7.78 20.49 1.42
C ILE A 89 7.81 19.02 1.02
N VAL A 90 8.12 18.10 1.95
CA VAL A 90 8.09 16.65 1.67
C VAL A 90 6.69 16.19 1.28
N ILE A 91 5.66 16.62 2.02
CA ILE A 91 4.27 16.26 1.74
C ILE A 91 3.85 16.83 0.37
N LEU A 92 4.11 18.10 0.09
CA LEU A 92 3.81 18.73 -1.19
C LEU A 92 4.56 18.07 -2.36
N ALA A 93 5.83 17.71 -2.16
CA ALA A 93 6.62 17.01 -3.17
C ALA A 93 6.04 15.62 -3.45
N SER A 94 5.64 14.87 -2.42
CA SER A 94 4.95 13.59 -2.61
C SER A 94 3.60 13.74 -3.32
N PHE A 95 2.85 14.80 -3.03
CA PHE A 95 1.58 15.07 -3.71
C PHE A 95 1.79 15.38 -5.21
N GLY A 96 2.76 16.24 -5.54
CA GLY A 96 3.12 16.51 -6.93
C GLY A 96 3.62 15.25 -7.66
N PHE A 97 4.40 14.41 -6.96
CA PHE A 97 4.85 13.13 -7.49
C PHE A 97 3.70 12.15 -7.70
N ALA A 98 2.70 12.13 -6.82
CA ALA A 98 1.48 11.32 -6.97
C ALA A 98 0.77 11.65 -8.28
N ILE A 99 0.55 12.95 -8.54
CA ILE A 99 -0.11 13.45 -9.75
C ILE A 99 0.73 13.11 -10.99
N MET A 100 2.06 13.21 -10.90
CA MET A 100 2.94 12.86 -12.02
C MET A 100 2.83 11.38 -12.39
N VAL A 101 2.88 10.48 -11.41
CA VAL A 101 2.75 9.04 -11.62
C VAL A 101 1.35 8.68 -12.12
N GLU A 102 0.31 9.27 -11.53
CA GLU A 102 -1.07 9.11 -11.98
C GLU A 102 -1.26 9.55 -13.43
N SER A 103 -0.74 10.73 -13.78
CA SER A 103 -0.79 11.26 -15.16
C SER A 103 -0.05 10.37 -16.14
N PHE A 104 1.07 9.77 -15.73
CA PHE A 104 1.81 8.81 -16.55
C PHE A 104 0.98 7.55 -16.82
N VAL A 105 0.32 7.00 -15.80
CA VAL A 105 -0.56 5.83 -15.96
C VAL A 105 -1.73 6.16 -16.88
N LEU A 106 -2.38 7.32 -16.69
CA LEU A 106 -3.47 7.78 -17.54
C LEU A 106 -3.05 7.97 -19.01
N ALA A 107 -1.83 8.46 -19.25
CA ALA A 107 -1.32 8.66 -20.61
C ALA A 107 -1.06 7.33 -21.35
N VAL A 108 -0.58 6.30 -20.63
CA VAL A 108 -0.24 5.00 -21.23
C VAL A 108 -1.47 4.11 -21.41
N TYR A 109 -2.35 4.07 -20.41
CA TYR A 109 -3.45 3.10 -20.35
C TYR A 109 -4.85 3.70 -20.56
N GLY A 110 -4.96 5.02 -20.68
CA GLY A 110 -6.24 5.71 -20.89
C GLY A 110 -7.00 5.99 -19.59
N LYS A 111 -8.30 6.35 -19.71
CA LYS A 111 -9.17 6.72 -18.57
C LYS A 111 -10.12 5.59 -18.13
N ASP A 112 -10.21 4.51 -18.90
CA ASP A 112 -11.18 3.46 -18.65
C ASP A 112 -10.89 2.71 -17.34
N PRO A 113 -11.91 2.30 -16.58
CA PRO A 113 -11.71 1.55 -15.34
C PRO A 113 -11.20 0.13 -15.64
N PHE A 114 -10.19 -0.30 -14.90
CA PHE A 114 -9.65 -1.65 -14.98
C PHE A 114 -10.39 -2.50 -13.96
N VAL A 115 -11.30 -3.35 -14.45
CA VAL A 115 -11.94 -4.36 -13.63
C VAL A 115 -11.67 -5.72 -14.24
N ARG A 116 -10.73 -6.46 -13.64
CA ARG A 116 -10.58 -7.89 -13.93
C ARG A 116 -11.44 -8.64 -12.94
N HIS A 117 -12.68 -8.90 -13.35
CA HIS A 117 -13.48 -9.91 -12.67
C HIS A 117 -12.77 -11.26 -12.85
N SER A 118 -12.21 -11.78 -11.76
CA SER A 118 -11.97 -13.22 -11.66
C SER A 118 -13.33 -13.86 -11.90
N GLY A 119 -13.60 -14.44 -13.07
CA GLY A 119 -14.85 -15.12 -13.42
C GLY A 119 -15.15 -16.37 -12.58
N ALA A 120 -14.58 -16.45 -11.36
CA ALA A 120 -14.85 -17.48 -10.39
C ALA A 120 -16.27 -17.30 -9.83
N ALA A 121 -17.03 -18.39 -9.81
CA ALA A 121 -18.35 -18.42 -9.21
C ALA A 121 -18.28 -17.95 -7.73
N PRO A 122 -19.28 -17.19 -7.25
CA PRO A 122 -19.41 -16.86 -5.84
C PRO A 122 -19.41 -18.16 -5.01
N VAL A 123 -18.73 -18.14 -3.87
CA VAL A 123 -18.66 -19.28 -2.95
C VAL A 123 -19.58 -18.99 -1.78
N GLU A 124 -20.40 -19.97 -1.39
CA GLU A 124 -21.16 -19.87 -0.15
C GLU A 124 -20.21 -19.95 1.04
N PHE A 125 -20.16 -18.86 1.81
CA PHE A 125 -19.43 -18.80 3.07
C PHE A 125 -20.42 -18.43 4.17
N LEU A 126 -20.60 -19.32 5.16
CA LEU A 126 -21.56 -19.14 6.26
C LEU A 126 -23.01 -18.87 5.80
N GLY A 127 -23.45 -19.47 4.69
CA GLY A 127 -24.80 -19.30 4.14
C GLY A 127 -25.03 -17.99 3.37
N MET A 128 -23.95 -17.28 3.03
CA MET A 128 -23.98 -16.04 2.23
C MET A 128 -23.09 -16.18 0.98
N LEU A 129 -23.54 -15.63 -0.15
CA LEU A 129 -22.77 -15.62 -1.41
C LEU A 129 -21.64 -14.58 -1.31
N VAL A 130 -20.42 -15.06 -1.09
CA VAL A 130 -19.22 -14.20 -0.99
C VAL A 130 -18.34 -14.40 -2.22
N ASN A 131 -17.82 -13.30 -2.77
CA ASN A 131 -16.86 -13.37 -3.87
C ASN A 131 -15.57 -14.04 -3.38
N ARG A 132 -15.14 -15.12 -4.04
CA ARG A 132 -13.91 -15.87 -3.72
C ARG A 132 -12.68 -14.96 -3.64
N GLN A 133 -12.66 -13.91 -4.45
CA GLN A 133 -11.57 -12.94 -4.46
C GLN A 133 -11.45 -12.17 -3.14
N SER A 134 -12.57 -11.82 -2.51
CA SER A 134 -12.55 -11.06 -1.25
C SER A 134 -11.98 -11.88 -0.09
N LEU A 135 -12.23 -13.20 -0.07
CA LEU A 135 -11.62 -14.13 0.89
C LEU A 135 -10.10 -14.25 0.68
N ILE A 136 -9.65 -14.29 -0.57
CA ILE A 136 -8.22 -14.33 -0.91
C ILE A 136 -7.54 -13.02 -0.48
N SER A 137 -8.14 -11.86 -0.78
CA SER A 137 -7.67 -10.56 -0.32
C SER A 137 -7.62 -10.47 1.21
N ALA A 138 -8.60 -11.06 1.90
CA ALA A 138 -8.61 -11.11 3.37
C ALA A 138 -7.45 -11.93 3.93
N ALA A 139 -7.21 -13.13 3.37
CA ALA A 139 -6.10 -13.98 3.78
C ALA A 139 -4.73 -13.31 3.53
N ILE A 140 -4.54 -12.71 2.34
CA ILE A 140 -3.32 -11.99 2.00
C ILE A 140 -3.14 -10.75 2.88
N GLY A 141 -4.21 -10.03 3.17
CA GLY A 141 -4.24 -8.92 4.13
C GLY A 141 -3.69 -9.33 5.49
N LEU A 142 -4.19 -10.43 6.04
CA LEU A 142 -3.75 -10.93 7.34
C LEU A 142 -2.29 -11.39 7.33
N VAL A 143 -1.83 -12.02 6.24
CA VAL A 143 -0.42 -12.41 6.08
C VAL A 143 0.49 -11.19 5.98
N LEU A 144 0.10 -10.15 5.24
CA LEU A 144 0.87 -8.90 5.13
C LEU A 144 0.90 -8.13 6.45
N ALA A 145 -0.22 -8.06 7.15
CA ALA A 145 -0.31 -7.52 8.51
C ALA A 145 0.70 -8.17 9.44
N ALA A 146 0.69 -9.51 9.49
CA ALA A 146 1.58 -10.30 10.32
C ALA A 146 3.05 -10.12 9.91
N SER A 147 3.32 -10.05 8.61
CA SER A 147 4.66 -9.85 8.06
C SER A 147 5.23 -8.48 8.45
N VAL A 148 4.44 -7.41 8.31
CA VAL A 148 4.84 -6.06 8.73
C VAL A 148 5.02 -5.99 10.25
N TYR A 149 4.14 -6.64 11.01
CA TYR A 149 4.29 -6.72 12.47
C TYR A 149 5.60 -7.38 12.88
N LEU A 150 5.89 -8.57 12.34
CA LEU A 150 7.12 -9.30 12.60
C LEU A 150 8.34 -8.49 12.18
N LEU A 151 8.28 -7.81 11.03
CA LEU A 151 9.34 -6.93 10.57
C LEU A 151 9.62 -5.82 11.59
N LEU A 152 8.59 -5.11 12.05
CA LEU A 152 8.75 -3.99 12.98
C LEU A 152 9.17 -4.43 14.39
N HIS A 153 8.65 -5.57 14.88
CA HIS A 153 8.82 -5.98 16.28
C HIS A 153 9.94 -6.98 16.51
N ARG A 154 10.23 -7.87 15.55
CA ARG A 154 11.20 -8.95 15.72
C ARG A 154 12.54 -8.68 15.00
N THR A 155 12.57 -7.85 13.96
CA THR A 155 13.82 -7.66 13.19
C THR A 155 14.67 -6.47 13.69
N ALA A 156 15.98 -6.53 13.42
CA ALA A 156 16.90 -5.43 13.69
C ALA A 156 16.56 -4.18 12.86
N LEU A 157 16.12 -4.37 11.60
CA LEU A 157 15.64 -3.29 10.74
C LEU A 157 14.45 -2.58 11.38
N GLY A 158 13.47 -3.30 11.90
CA GLY A 158 12.31 -2.74 12.61
C GLY A 158 12.67 -1.91 13.84
N ARG A 159 13.73 -2.30 14.57
CA ARG A 159 14.26 -1.50 15.70
C ARG A 159 14.91 -0.20 15.22
N GLN A 160 15.71 -0.27 14.16
CA GLN A 160 16.35 0.92 13.56
C GLN A 160 15.33 1.88 12.94
N MET A 161 14.28 1.33 12.33
CA MET A 161 13.12 2.05 11.80
C MET A 161 12.44 2.89 12.88
N ARG A 162 12.06 2.26 14.00
CA ARG A 162 11.43 2.95 15.14
C ARG A 162 12.36 3.98 15.79
N ALA A 163 13.63 3.63 16.00
CA ALA A 163 14.62 4.58 16.53
C ALA A 163 14.78 5.82 15.63
N GLY A 164 14.71 5.63 14.31
CA GLY A 164 14.75 6.72 13.33
C GLY A 164 13.52 7.63 13.37
N ALA A 165 12.33 7.10 13.64
CA ALA A 165 11.12 7.91 13.79
C ALA A 165 11.06 8.70 15.10
N ASP A 166 11.54 8.12 16.21
CA ASP A 166 11.58 8.82 17.50
C ASP A 166 12.53 10.03 17.44
N ASN A 167 13.77 9.80 17.01
CA ASN A 167 14.74 10.88 16.86
C ASN A 167 15.78 10.54 15.78
N ALA A 168 15.51 10.96 14.55
CA ALA A 168 16.42 10.76 13.42
C ALA A 168 17.84 11.31 13.67
N ARG A 169 17.98 12.44 14.39
CA ARG A 169 19.29 13.01 14.73
C ARG A 169 20.01 12.17 15.78
N GLY A 170 19.30 11.75 16.83
CA GLY A 170 19.83 10.87 17.87
C GLY A 170 20.23 9.49 17.34
N ALA A 171 19.40 8.90 16.48
CA ALA A 171 19.68 7.64 15.82
C ALA A 171 20.95 7.70 14.94
N ALA A 172 21.16 8.81 14.23
CA ALA A 172 22.35 9.01 13.42
C ALA A 172 23.63 9.08 14.28
N ILE A 173 23.57 9.73 15.46
CA ILE A 173 24.68 9.78 16.42
C ILE A 173 24.97 8.40 17.02
N ALA A 174 23.92 7.60 17.26
CA ALA A 174 24.05 6.21 17.71
C ALA A 174 24.55 5.24 16.62
N GLY A 175 24.99 5.74 15.46
CA GLY A 175 25.55 4.93 14.37
C GLY A 175 24.51 4.24 13.48
N ILE A 176 23.22 4.54 13.63
CA ILE A 176 22.16 3.98 12.78
C ILE A 176 22.21 4.68 11.41
N PRO A 177 22.34 3.96 10.29
CA PRO A 177 22.35 4.56 8.97
C PRO A 177 20.93 4.94 8.53
N VAL A 178 20.37 5.99 9.13
CA VAL A 178 18.97 6.45 8.95
C VAL A 178 18.59 6.57 7.46
N GLN A 179 19.53 7.00 6.61
CA GLN A 179 19.30 7.11 5.16
C GLN A 179 19.07 5.75 4.49
N ARG A 180 19.85 4.73 4.84
CA ARG A 180 19.70 3.37 4.29
C ARG A 180 18.44 2.70 4.82
N VAL A 181 18.12 2.93 6.08
CA VAL A 181 16.90 2.42 6.72
C VAL A 181 15.67 3.01 6.05
N GLN A 182 15.62 4.34 5.87
CA GLN A 182 14.53 5.00 5.15
C GLN A 182 14.39 4.48 3.72
N PHE A 183 15.49 4.38 2.98
CA PHE A 183 15.47 3.83 1.62
C PHE A 183 14.86 2.42 1.58
N ALA A 184 15.32 1.52 2.46
CA ALA A 184 14.77 0.17 2.55
C ALA A 184 13.27 0.17 2.90
N THR A 185 12.82 1.08 3.78
CA THR A 185 11.40 1.22 4.09
C THR A 185 10.57 1.59 2.88
N PHE A 186 11.00 2.57 2.09
CA PHE A 186 10.26 3.01 0.90
C PHE A 186 10.18 1.90 -0.16
N VAL A 187 11.25 1.11 -0.34
CA VAL A 187 11.25 -0.06 -1.22
C VAL A 187 10.25 -1.11 -0.73
N LEU A 188 10.26 -1.42 0.56
CA LEU A 188 9.33 -2.39 1.17
C LEU A 188 7.89 -1.90 1.10
N ALA A 189 7.64 -0.64 1.42
CA ALA A 189 6.33 -0.01 1.32
C ALA A 189 5.81 -0.02 -0.14
N GLY A 190 6.69 0.24 -1.11
CA GLY A 190 6.35 0.12 -2.52
C GLY A 190 5.98 -1.31 -2.90
N ALA A 191 6.74 -2.31 -2.48
CA ALA A 191 6.41 -3.71 -2.71
C ALA A 191 5.05 -4.10 -2.09
N LEU A 192 4.75 -3.63 -0.88
CA LEU A 192 3.46 -3.83 -0.21
C LEU A 192 2.30 -3.15 -0.96
N ALA A 193 2.51 -1.91 -1.42
CA ALA A 193 1.55 -1.19 -2.26
C ALA A 193 1.32 -1.91 -3.60
N GLY A 194 2.34 -2.59 -4.13
CA GLY A 194 2.26 -3.47 -5.29
C GLY A 194 1.25 -4.60 -5.11
N ILE A 195 1.35 -5.31 -3.98
CA ILE A 195 0.41 -6.40 -3.65
C ILE A 195 -1.00 -5.84 -3.43
N ALA A 196 -1.12 -4.71 -2.72
CA ALA A 196 -2.41 -4.05 -2.52
C ALA A 196 -3.07 -3.66 -3.86
N GLY A 197 -2.31 -3.12 -4.82
CA GLY A 197 -2.80 -2.78 -6.16
C GLY A 197 -3.35 -3.99 -6.93
N VAL A 198 -2.63 -5.10 -6.92
CA VAL A 198 -3.09 -6.34 -7.58
C VAL A 198 -4.37 -6.87 -6.93
N MET A 199 -4.46 -6.83 -5.59
CA MET A 199 -5.65 -7.30 -4.88
C MET A 199 -6.87 -6.42 -5.16
N THR A 200 -6.70 -5.10 -5.14
CA THR A 200 -7.80 -4.15 -5.42
C THR A 200 -8.28 -4.26 -6.86
N LEU A 201 -7.37 -4.48 -7.82
CA LEU A 201 -7.70 -4.70 -9.25
C LEU A 201 -8.65 -5.89 -9.46
N HIS A 202 -8.43 -7.00 -8.76
CA HIS A 202 -9.23 -8.22 -8.92
C HIS A 202 -10.51 -8.20 -8.08
N GLY A 203 -10.55 -7.40 -7.00
CA GLY A 203 -11.65 -7.34 -6.04
C GLY A 203 -12.73 -6.31 -6.39
N ALA A 204 -12.43 -5.03 -6.16
CA ALA A 204 -13.38 -3.92 -6.32
C ALA A 204 -13.27 -3.23 -7.69
N GLY A 205 -12.18 -3.49 -8.43
CA GLY A 205 -11.82 -2.71 -9.62
C GLY A 205 -11.22 -1.36 -9.24
N LEU A 206 -10.43 -0.79 -10.16
CA LEU A 206 -9.74 0.48 -9.95
C LEU A 206 -9.92 1.42 -11.13
N MET A 207 -10.22 2.69 -10.83
CA MET A 207 -10.08 3.78 -11.77
C MET A 207 -8.66 4.35 -11.68
N PHE A 208 -8.01 4.67 -12.79
CA PHE A 208 -6.66 5.24 -12.70
C PHE A 208 -6.63 6.63 -12.10
N SER A 209 -7.72 7.39 -12.23
CA SER A 209 -7.84 8.73 -11.63
C SER A 209 -8.16 8.70 -10.13
N SER A 210 -7.91 7.57 -9.45
CA SER A 210 -8.26 7.37 -8.04
C SER A 210 -7.06 7.35 -7.10
N ALA A 211 -5.85 7.66 -7.58
CA ALA A 211 -4.64 7.63 -6.75
C ALA A 211 -4.78 8.53 -5.51
N VAL A 212 -5.13 9.80 -5.68
CA VAL A 212 -5.29 10.74 -4.55
C VAL A 212 -6.44 10.34 -3.62
N PRO A 213 -7.67 10.06 -4.10
CA PRO A 213 -8.75 9.56 -3.25
C PRO A 213 -8.38 8.31 -2.43
N LEU A 214 -7.71 7.33 -3.05
CA LEU A 214 -7.28 6.11 -2.38
C LEU A 214 -6.27 6.38 -1.28
N THR A 215 -5.30 7.26 -1.52
CA THR A 215 -4.36 7.66 -0.47
C THR A 215 -5.11 8.27 0.70
N ILE A 216 -6.04 9.20 0.45
CA ILE A 216 -6.74 9.94 1.50
C ILE A 216 -7.63 9.01 2.34
N THR A 217 -8.42 8.14 1.71
CA THR A 217 -9.30 7.20 2.43
C THR A 217 -8.50 6.19 3.24
N SER A 218 -7.42 5.66 2.67
CA SER A 218 -6.56 4.68 3.33
C SER A 218 -5.72 5.32 4.44
N LEU A 219 -5.31 6.58 4.28
CA LEU A 219 -4.68 7.37 5.33
C LEU A 219 -5.66 7.61 6.49
N GLY A 220 -6.92 7.92 6.20
CA GLY A 220 -7.97 8.02 7.21
C GLY A 220 -8.08 6.72 8.02
N GLY A 221 -8.13 5.58 7.34
CA GLY A 221 -8.04 4.26 7.99
C GLY A 221 -6.77 4.12 8.84
N ALA A 222 -5.60 4.37 8.28
CA ALA A 222 -4.32 4.28 8.99
C ALA A 222 -4.26 5.15 10.26
N ILE A 223 -4.89 6.33 10.24
CA ILE A 223 -5.00 7.22 11.39
C ILE A 223 -5.97 6.66 12.43
N MET A 224 -7.16 6.18 12.02
CA MET A 224 -8.14 5.58 12.92
C MET A 224 -7.58 4.35 13.64
N PHE A 225 -6.79 3.55 12.92
CA PHE A 225 -6.14 2.38 13.47
C PHE A 225 -4.84 2.75 14.24
N GLY A 226 -4.27 3.92 14.02
CA GLY A 226 -3.10 4.41 14.73
C GLY A 226 -1.81 4.10 13.97
N LEU A 227 -1.23 5.16 13.39
CA LEU A 227 -0.02 5.12 12.58
C LEU A 227 1.20 4.53 13.30
N ASN A 228 1.25 4.61 14.64
CA ASN A 228 2.35 4.07 15.45
C ASN A 228 2.20 2.58 15.80
N ARG A 229 1.05 1.96 15.55
CA ARG A 229 0.76 0.56 15.87
C ARG A 229 0.03 -0.11 14.70
N PRO A 230 0.75 -0.55 13.65
CA PRO A 230 0.13 -1.06 12.41
C PRO A 230 -0.76 -2.30 12.60
N LEU A 231 -0.69 -2.99 13.74
CA LEU A 231 -1.57 -4.13 14.06
C LEU A 231 -3.03 -3.75 14.27
N HIS A 232 -3.32 -2.54 14.72
CA HIS A 232 -4.70 -2.12 14.87
C HIS A 232 -5.41 -1.98 13.51
N ALA A 233 -4.68 -1.94 12.38
CA ALA A 233 -5.28 -1.78 11.05
C ALA A 233 -6.14 -2.97 10.58
N PHE A 234 -6.07 -4.10 11.30
CA PHE A 234 -6.80 -5.33 10.98
C PHE A 234 -7.70 -5.82 12.13
N LEU A 235 -7.80 -5.07 13.23
CA LEU A 235 -8.64 -5.35 14.41
C LEU A 235 -9.79 -4.35 14.48
#